data_AF-A0A661TYQ8-F1
#
_entry.id   AF-A0A661TYQ8-F1
#
_cell.length_a   1.000
_cell.length_b   1.000
_cell.length_c   1.000
_cell.angle_alpha   90.00
_cell.angle_beta   90.00
_cell.angle_gamma   90.00
#
_symmetry.space_group_name_H-M   'P 1'
#
loop_
_entity.id
_entity.type
_entity.pdbx_description
1 polymer ?
#
loop_
_entity_poly.entity_id
_entity_poly.type
_entity_poly.pdbx_seq_one_letter_code
_entity_poly.pdbx_strand_id
1 'polypeptide(L)'
;MLVTECTTGEEEFIQRIVTRYLYLKQRGLVISPRDWQYICRWLAQNIPLITVLKALEIGFAEMTEHTARVRSLAYIDRIVTRLERERRLMQIGRPKENETKSTSEVMRDGLTRIIAELEEIAKKEGDLAHPISNTILNIRRLIDEIDTRSLDFDHILKRVTQIEDGLFRSVFNRLEEEKKRYYEKKADKTLTRFKANMPEKAIQSTKRKLIKSIVLRDFDLPPFNPLI
;
A
#
# COMPACT_ATOMS: atom_id res chain seq x y z
N MET A 1 -35.20 3.57 3.15
CA MET A 1 -34.06 2.73 2.72
C MET A 1 -33.05 3.63 2.05
N LEU A 2 -32.00 4.05 2.77
CA LEU A 2 -30.91 4.83 2.19
C LEU A 2 -29.75 3.86 1.97
N VAL A 3 -29.56 3.46 0.72
CA VAL A 3 -28.30 2.86 0.29
C VAL A 3 -27.34 4.04 0.13
N THR A 4 -26.60 4.34 1.19
CA THR A 4 -25.46 5.27 1.11
C THR A 4 -24.45 4.65 0.16
N GLU A 5 -24.22 5.31 -0.97
CA GLU A 5 -23.10 5.07 -1.86
C GLU A 5 -21.81 5.14 -1.03
N CYS A 6 -21.23 3.98 -0.70
CA CYS A 6 -19.90 3.92 -0.08
C CYS A 6 -18.92 4.56 -1.06
N THR A 7 -18.29 5.66 -0.64
CA THR A 7 -17.24 6.26 -1.46
C THR A 7 -16.06 5.30 -1.50
N THR A 8 -15.45 5.11 -2.68
CA THR A 8 -14.37 4.12 -2.92
C THR A 8 -13.22 4.19 -1.89
N GLY A 9 -13.00 5.35 -1.27
CA GLY A 9 -12.00 5.55 -0.21
C GLY A 9 -12.41 5.00 1.16
N GLU A 10 -13.70 4.99 1.50
CA GLU A 10 -14.22 4.42 2.75
C GLU A 10 -14.07 2.89 2.75
N GLU A 11 -14.37 2.26 1.61
CA GLU A 11 -14.18 0.82 1.44
C GLU A 11 -12.71 0.42 1.54
N GLU A 12 -11.81 1.20 0.93
CA GLU A 12 -10.37 0.96 1.02
C GLU A 12 -9.86 1.13 2.46
N PHE A 13 -10.29 2.19 3.15
CA PHE A 13 -9.95 2.43 4.56
C PHE A 13 -10.31 1.23 5.42
N ILE A 14 -11.56 0.77 5.31
CA ILE A 14 -12.08 -0.37 6.06
C ILE A 14 -11.30 -1.64 5.70
N GLN A 15 -11.16 -1.95 4.41
CA GLN A 15 -10.50 -3.18 3.96
C GLN A 15 -9.05 -3.27 4.43
N ARG A 16 -8.30 -2.16 4.41
CA ARG A 16 -6.90 -2.15 4.83
C ARG A 16 -6.76 -2.35 6.33
N ILE A 17 -7.63 -1.75 7.14
CA ILE A 17 -7.66 -1.99 8.60
C ILE A 17 -8.04 -3.43 8.90
N VAL A 18 -9.07 -3.94 8.23
CA VAL A 18 -9.56 -5.32 8.42
C VAL A 18 -8.45 -6.32 8.11
N THR A 19 -7.83 -6.18 6.93
CA THR A 19 -6.78 -7.08 6.46
C THR A 19 -5.60 -7.09 7.42
N ARG A 20 -5.16 -5.90 7.87
CA ARG A 20 -4.01 -5.80 8.76
C ARG A 20 -4.31 -6.35 10.16
N TYR A 21 -5.48 -6.03 10.71
CA TYR A 21 -5.90 -6.53 12.01
C TYR A 21 -6.01 -8.05 12.03
N LEU A 22 -6.59 -8.67 10.99
CA LEU A 22 -6.68 -10.13 10.90
C LEU A 22 -5.31 -10.79 10.73
N TYR A 23 -4.42 -10.18 9.94
CA TYR A 23 -3.04 -10.64 9.79
C TYR A 23 -2.29 -10.67 11.14
N LEU A 24 -2.36 -9.58 11.91
CA LEU A 24 -1.69 -9.46 13.22
C LEU A 24 -2.29 -10.38 14.29
N LYS A 25 -3.60 -10.63 14.24
CA LYS A 25 -4.30 -11.46 15.22
C LYS A 25 -4.00 -12.96 15.08
N GLN A 26 -3.54 -13.42 13.91
CA GLN A 26 -3.18 -14.80 13.57
C GLN A 26 -4.24 -15.89 13.85
N ARG A 27 -5.38 -15.55 14.45
CA ARG A 27 -6.51 -16.43 14.80
C ARG A 27 -7.83 -15.66 14.71
N GLY A 28 -8.48 -15.77 13.56
CA GLY A 28 -9.82 -15.23 13.32
C GLY A 28 -10.05 -15.03 11.82
N LEU A 29 -11.14 -15.61 11.28
CA LEU A 29 -11.52 -15.43 9.87
C LEU A 29 -12.34 -14.16 9.65
N VAL A 30 -12.93 -13.61 10.72
CA VAL A 30 -13.93 -12.52 10.66
C VAL A 30 -13.74 -11.56 11.83
N ILE A 31 -14.06 -10.29 11.60
CA ILE A 31 -14.09 -9.23 12.60
C ILE A 31 -15.37 -9.31 13.42
N SER A 32 -15.27 -9.15 14.75
CA SER A 32 -16.46 -9.14 15.60
C SER A 32 -17.31 -7.88 15.36
N PRO A 33 -18.65 -7.93 15.52
CA PRO A 33 -19.50 -6.74 15.37
C PRO A 33 -19.06 -5.56 16.25
N ARG A 34 -18.50 -5.86 17.42
CA ARG A 34 -17.95 -4.85 18.35
C ARG A 34 -16.68 -4.20 17.82
N ASP A 35 -15.79 -4.97 17.19
CA ASP A 35 -14.58 -4.45 16.56
C ASP A 35 -14.95 -3.62 15.32
N TRP A 36 -15.93 -4.05 14.54
CA TRP A 36 -16.45 -3.30 13.39
C TRP A 36 -16.91 -1.88 13.76
N GLN A 37 -17.58 -1.71 14.90
CA GLN A 37 -18.00 -0.41 15.40
C GLN A 37 -16.83 0.56 15.66
N TYR A 38 -15.63 0.08 15.98
CA TYR A 38 -14.45 0.94 16.13
C TYR A 38 -13.95 1.43 14.77
N ILE A 39 -13.93 0.55 13.77
CA ILE A 39 -13.51 0.91 12.40
C ILE A 39 -14.43 1.99 11.83
N CYS A 40 -15.75 1.80 11.93
CA CYS A 40 -16.72 2.80 11.47
C CYS A 40 -16.59 4.13 12.23
N ARG A 41 -16.26 4.08 13.53
CA ARG A 41 -16.07 5.28 14.34
C ARG A 41 -14.83 6.07 13.93
N TRP A 42 -13.71 5.39 13.69
CA TRP A 42 -12.50 6.05 13.21
C TRP A 42 -12.69 6.67 11.83
N LEU A 43 -13.44 5.98 10.96
CA LEU A 43 -13.84 6.52 9.67
C LEU A 43 -14.69 7.79 9.82
N ALA A 44 -15.75 7.73 10.65
CA ALA A 44 -16.61 8.89 10.92
C ALA A 44 -15.87 10.08 11.57
N GLN A 45 -14.79 9.81 12.30
CA GLN A 45 -13.91 10.82 12.90
C GLN A 45 -12.85 11.36 11.94
N ASN A 46 -12.82 10.90 10.68
CA ASN A 46 -11.81 11.21 9.67
C ASN A 46 -10.38 10.96 10.18
N ILE A 47 -10.19 9.93 10.99
CA ILE A 47 -8.85 9.52 11.43
C ILE A 47 -8.12 8.95 10.21
N PRO A 48 -6.90 9.40 9.90
CA PRO A 48 -6.17 8.88 8.76
C PRO A 48 -5.88 7.40 8.91
N LEU A 49 -5.92 6.69 7.78
CA LEU A 49 -5.63 5.27 7.73
C LEU A 49 -4.26 4.95 8.33
N ILE A 50 -3.25 5.78 8.06
CA ILE A 50 -1.89 5.58 8.58
C ILE A 50 -1.83 5.63 10.12
N THR A 51 -2.63 6.49 10.75
CA THR A 51 -2.73 6.60 12.20
C THR A 51 -3.30 5.31 12.79
N VAL A 52 -4.33 4.75 12.15
CA VAL A 52 -4.95 3.49 12.58
C VAL A 52 -4.03 2.29 12.37
N LEU A 53 -3.36 2.20 11.20
CA LEU A 53 -2.41 1.12 10.92
C LEU A 53 -1.21 1.18 11.87
N LYS A 54 -0.67 2.37 12.16
CA LYS A 54 0.41 2.53 13.14
C LYS A 54 -0.02 2.14 14.54
N ALA A 55 -1.25 2.48 14.95
CA ALA A 55 -1.79 2.04 16.23
C ALA A 55 -1.94 0.53 16.34
N LEU A 56 -2.29 -0.14 15.23
CA LEU A 56 -2.32 -1.60 15.14
C LEU A 56 -0.93 -2.20 15.35
N GLU A 57 0.10 -1.71 14.64
CA GLU A 57 1.47 -2.20 14.84
C GLU A 57 1.94 -2.03 16.28
N ILE A 58 1.76 -0.84 16.86
CA ILE A 58 2.19 -0.56 18.24
C ILE A 58 1.45 -1.47 19.22
N GLY A 59 0.12 -1.57 19.09
CA GLY A 59 -0.70 -2.37 19.99
C GLY A 59 -0.40 -3.86 19.95
N PHE A 60 0.05 -4.39 18.81
CA PHE A 60 0.48 -5.79 18.67
C PHE A 60 1.98 -6.01 18.92
N ALA A 61 2.83 -4.99 18.77
CA ALA A 61 4.26 -5.08 19.06
C ALA A 61 4.57 -4.98 20.56
N GLU A 62 3.78 -4.22 21.33
CA GLU A 62 3.83 -4.20 22.80
C GLU A 62 3.42 -5.55 23.43
N MET A 63 2.91 -6.50 22.63
CA MET A 63 2.60 -7.87 23.05
C MET A 63 3.80 -8.80 22.85
N THR A 64 4.84 -8.64 23.65
CA THR A 64 5.87 -9.67 23.83
C THR A 64 5.92 -10.16 25.28
N GLU A 65 5.70 -11.47 25.41
CA GLU A 65 5.96 -12.39 26.52
C GLU A 65 5.00 -12.52 27.72
N HIS A 66 4.31 -11.51 28.26
CA HIS A 66 3.61 -11.70 29.57
C HIS A 66 2.13 -11.32 29.72
N THR A 67 1.43 -10.85 28.68
CA THR A 67 -0.01 -10.55 28.80
C THR A 67 -0.85 -11.17 27.69
N ALA A 68 -1.49 -12.30 28.01
CA ALA A 68 -2.40 -13.03 27.12
C ALA A 68 -3.72 -12.32 26.78
N ARG A 69 -3.82 -11.00 26.98
CA ARG A 69 -5.07 -10.25 26.78
C ARG A 69 -4.77 -8.84 26.27
N VAL A 70 -4.86 -8.66 24.96
CA VAL A 70 -6.03 -7.98 24.37
C VAL A 70 -6.36 -8.55 22.99
N ARG A 71 -7.60 -8.99 22.78
CA ARG A 71 -8.08 -9.57 21.51
C ARG A 71 -8.95 -8.63 20.66
N SER A 72 -9.08 -7.33 21.01
CA SER A 72 -10.11 -6.44 20.47
C SER A 72 -9.58 -5.05 20.12
N LEU A 73 -10.15 -4.45 19.07
CA LEU A 73 -9.90 -3.07 18.64
C LEU A 73 -10.22 -2.03 19.72
N ALA A 74 -10.93 -2.39 20.79
CA ALA A 74 -11.18 -1.54 21.95
C ALA A 74 -9.90 -1.06 22.66
N TYR A 75 -8.83 -1.86 22.67
CA TYR A 75 -7.54 -1.42 23.23
C TYR A 75 -6.79 -0.53 22.26
N ILE A 76 -6.78 -0.93 20.99
CA ILE A 76 -6.15 -0.18 19.91
C ILE A 76 -6.77 1.21 19.78
N ASP A 77 -8.07 1.37 20.06
CA ASP A 77 -8.77 2.66 20.12
C ASP A 77 -8.08 3.69 21.04
N ARG A 78 -7.51 3.25 22.16
CA ARG A 78 -6.75 4.14 23.07
C ARG A 78 -5.48 4.64 22.42
N ILE A 79 -4.79 3.78 21.67
CA ILE A 79 -3.56 4.11 20.94
C ILE A 79 -3.89 5.00 19.74
N VAL A 80 -4.94 4.69 18.99
CA VAL A 80 -5.45 5.50 17.88
C VAL A 80 -5.79 6.91 18.36
N THR A 81 -6.55 7.02 19.46
CA THR A 81 -6.94 8.31 20.03
C THR A 81 -5.73 9.10 20.52
N ARG A 82 -4.74 8.44 21.12
CA ARG A 82 -3.48 9.07 21.55
C ARG A 82 -2.70 9.61 20.35
N LEU A 83 -2.46 8.79 19.33
CA LEU A 83 -1.72 9.20 18.12
C LEU A 83 -2.44 10.31 17.36
N GLU A 84 -3.77 10.27 17.28
CA GLU A 84 -4.54 11.31 16.63
C GLU A 84 -4.51 12.62 17.45
N ARG A 85 -4.54 12.55 18.79
CA ARG A 85 -4.35 13.71 19.65
C ARG A 85 -2.95 14.30 19.50
N GLU A 86 -1.91 13.46 19.52
CA GLU A 86 -0.52 13.88 19.28
C GLU A 86 -0.39 14.55 17.91
N ARG A 87 -0.96 13.97 16.86
CA ARG A 87 -0.99 14.55 15.51
C ARG A 87 -1.68 15.91 15.49
N ARG A 88 -2.84 16.06 16.14
CA ARG A 88 -3.56 17.34 16.22
C ARG A 88 -2.79 18.38 17.03
N LEU A 89 -2.16 17.99 18.13
CA LEU A 89 -1.29 18.87 18.93
C LEU A 89 -0.05 19.31 18.16
N MET A 90 0.57 18.41 17.38
CA MET A 90 1.69 18.72 16.50
C MET A 90 1.32 19.67 15.35
N GLN A 91 0.04 19.69 14.93
CA GLN A 91 -0.47 20.65 13.94
C GLN A 91 -0.75 22.04 14.53
N ILE A 92 -1.04 22.12 15.84
CA ILE A 92 -1.36 23.38 16.53
C ILE A 92 -0.09 24.10 17.05
N GLY A 93 1.03 23.38 17.25
CA GLY A 93 2.20 23.93 17.96
C GLY A 93 3.58 23.68 17.36
N ARG A 94 3.87 24.00 16.10
CA ARG A 94 5.26 23.99 15.60
C ARG A 94 5.62 25.15 14.68
N PRO A 95 6.68 25.92 15.01
CA PRO A 95 7.86 25.96 14.16
C PRO A 95 8.73 24.71 14.40
N LYS A 96 9.37 24.24 13.32
CA LYS A 96 10.12 22.99 13.20
C LYS A 96 11.39 22.98 14.05
N GLU A 97 11.70 21.86 14.72
CA GLU A 97 12.97 21.12 14.58
C GLU A 97 13.02 19.84 15.45
N ASN A 98 13.83 18.89 14.99
CA ASN A 98 14.26 17.61 15.57
C ASN A 98 13.45 16.31 15.28
N GLU A 99 13.90 15.66 14.19
CA GLU A 99 14.35 14.27 14.10
C GLU A 99 13.37 13.13 14.44
N THR A 100 12.31 13.07 13.65
CA THR A 100 11.82 11.80 13.12
C THR A 100 11.95 11.94 11.61
N LYS A 101 12.64 11.01 10.91
CA LYS A 101 12.78 11.07 9.45
C LYS A 101 11.44 11.50 8.85
N SER A 102 11.44 12.63 8.17
CA SER A 102 10.21 13.15 7.58
C SER A 102 9.62 12.07 6.68
N THR A 103 8.30 11.97 6.57
CA THR A 103 7.68 11.02 5.64
C THR A 103 8.22 11.17 4.21
N SER A 104 8.64 12.38 3.82
CA SER A 104 9.34 12.66 2.58
C SER A 104 10.74 12.02 2.49
N GLU A 105 11.45 11.92 3.60
CA GLU A 105 12.79 11.30 3.67
C GLU A 105 12.72 9.78 3.57
N VAL A 106 11.77 9.15 4.27
CA VAL A 106 11.51 7.70 4.13
C VAL A 106 11.12 7.36 2.68
N MET A 107 10.29 8.20 2.05
CA MET A 107 9.93 8.06 0.65
C MET A 107 11.13 8.17 -0.28
N ARG A 108 11.99 9.17 -0.05
CA ARG A 108 13.21 9.37 -0.83
C ARG A 108 14.13 8.16 -0.75
N ASP A 109 14.35 7.64 0.46
CA ASP A 109 15.21 6.48 0.70
C ASP A 109 14.67 5.24 -0.04
N GLY A 110 13.37 4.97 0.07
CA GLY A 110 12.71 3.86 -0.63
C GLY A 110 12.77 3.99 -2.16
N LEU A 111 12.52 5.19 -2.70
CA LEU A 111 12.62 5.42 -4.14
C LEU A 111 14.06 5.29 -4.66
N THR A 112 15.05 5.72 -3.88
CA THR A 112 16.47 5.57 -4.20
C THR A 112 16.87 4.10 -4.24
N ARG A 113 16.35 3.29 -3.30
CA ARG A 113 16.55 1.84 -3.31
C ARG A 113 15.98 1.18 -4.57
N ILE A 114 14.76 1.54 -4.95
CA ILE A 114 14.12 1.05 -6.18
C ILE A 114 14.96 1.41 -7.40
N ILE A 115 15.53 2.62 -7.47
CA ILE A 115 16.45 3.01 -8.55
C ILE A 115 17.65 2.08 -8.61
N ALA A 116 18.31 1.82 -7.48
CA ALA A 116 19.49 0.95 -7.44
C ALA A 116 19.18 -0.48 -7.91
N GLU A 117 18.05 -1.04 -7.48
CA GLU A 117 17.60 -2.37 -7.92
C GLU A 117 17.28 -2.40 -9.42
N LEU A 118 16.62 -1.37 -9.93
CA LEU A 118 16.34 -1.21 -11.36
C LEU A 118 17.62 -1.07 -12.21
N GLU A 119 18.61 -0.33 -11.72
CA GLU A 119 19.90 -0.17 -12.41
C GLU A 119 20.64 -1.50 -12.54
N GLU A 120 20.62 -2.33 -11.49
CA GLU A 120 21.22 -3.67 -11.52
C GLU A 120 20.50 -4.60 -12.50
N ILE A 121 19.16 -4.50 -12.60
CA ILE A 121 18.39 -5.28 -13.58
C ILE A 121 18.67 -4.79 -15.00
N ALA A 122 18.73 -3.48 -15.23
CA ALA A 122 19.03 -2.91 -16.54
C ALA A 122 20.41 -3.32 -17.07
N LYS A 123 21.40 -3.55 -16.17
CA LYS A 123 22.73 -4.07 -16.55
C LYS A 123 22.69 -5.54 -16.97
N LYS A 124 21.80 -6.35 -16.37
CA LYS A 124 21.66 -7.79 -16.66
C LYS A 124 20.78 -8.05 -17.88
N GLU A 125 19.73 -7.27 -18.04
CA GLU A 125 18.67 -7.44 -19.05
C GLU A 125 18.72 -6.32 -20.10
N GLY A 126 19.52 -6.53 -21.15
CA GLY A 126 19.73 -5.54 -22.21
C GLY A 126 18.45 -5.11 -22.94
N ASP A 127 17.48 -6.02 -23.11
CA ASP A 127 16.20 -5.73 -23.78
C ASP A 127 15.25 -4.85 -22.95
N LEU A 128 15.43 -4.82 -21.63
CA LEU A 128 14.65 -4.02 -20.69
C LEU A 128 15.34 -2.72 -20.30
N ALA A 129 16.61 -2.53 -20.70
CA ALA A 129 17.40 -1.37 -20.35
C ALA A 129 16.72 -0.04 -20.68
N HIS A 130 16.05 0.06 -21.84
CA HIS A 130 15.38 1.29 -22.25
C HIS A 130 14.10 1.60 -21.44
N PRO A 131 13.12 0.68 -21.29
CA PRO A 131 11.99 0.86 -20.37
C PRO A 131 12.40 1.19 -18.93
N ILE A 132 13.43 0.51 -18.42
CA ILE A 132 13.92 0.70 -17.06
C ILE A 132 14.58 2.08 -16.91
N SER A 133 15.41 2.50 -17.88
CA SER A 133 16.05 3.83 -17.86
C SER A 133 15.04 4.97 -17.84
N ASN A 134 13.98 4.87 -18.64
CA ASN A 134 12.88 5.85 -18.61
C ASN A 134 12.16 5.88 -17.26
N THR A 135 12.00 4.71 -16.63
CA THR A 135 11.39 4.58 -15.31
C THR A 135 12.25 5.20 -14.23
N ILE A 136 13.56 4.94 -14.23
CA ILE A 136 14.53 5.56 -13.33
C ILE A 136 14.49 7.08 -13.45
N LEU A 137 14.44 7.62 -14.68
CA LEU A 137 14.33 9.06 -14.91
C LEU A 137 13.06 9.64 -14.26
N ASN A 138 11.92 8.95 -14.38
CA ASN A 138 10.67 9.39 -13.77
C ASN A 138 10.72 9.32 -12.23
N ILE A 139 11.38 8.32 -11.65
CA ILE A 139 11.57 8.24 -10.20
C ILE A 139 12.48 9.36 -9.71
N ARG A 140 13.59 9.64 -10.41
CA ARG A 140 14.48 10.76 -10.07
C ARG A 140 13.76 12.10 -10.11
N ARG A 141 12.93 12.35 -11.14
CA ARG A 141 12.07 13.54 -11.19
C ARG A 141 11.09 13.62 -10.02
N LEU A 142 10.51 12.49 -9.61
CA LEU A 142 9.63 12.46 -8.44
C LEU A 142 10.40 12.77 -7.15
N ILE A 143 11.63 12.29 -7.00
CA ILE A 143 12.51 12.65 -5.88
C ILE A 143 12.78 14.17 -5.89
N ASP A 144 13.14 14.74 -7.05
CA ASP A 144 13.35 16.19 -7.17
C ASP A 144 12.08 16.99 -6.82
N GLU A 145 10.90 16.50 -7.20
CA GLU A 145 9.62 17.11 -6.85
C GLU A 145 9.32 17.02 -5.35
N ILE A 146 9.68 15.92 -4.69
CA ILE A 146 9.58 15.77 -3.22
C ILE A 146 10.50 16.77 -2.50
N ASP A 147 11.66 17.07 -3.08
CA ASP A 147 12.66 17.95 -2.50
C ASP A 147 12.32 19.44 -2.71
N THR A 148 11.76 19.76 -3.88
CA THR A 148 11.44 21.14 -4.27
C THR A 148 10.02 21.56 -3.91
N ARG A 149 9.08 20.61 -3.77
CA ARG A 149 7.67 20.85 -3.45
C ARG A 149 7.28 20.05 -2.24
N SER A 150 6.47 20.64 -1.37
CA SER A 150 5.83 19.91 -0.27
C SER A 150 4.67 19.05 -0.82
N LEU A 151 5.00 18.02 -1.60
CA LEU A 151 4.02 17.05 -2.09
C LEU A 151 3.43 16.27 -0.91
N ASP A 152 2.11 16.08 -0.93
CA ASP A 152 1.47 15.18 0.01
C ASP A 152 1.78 13.71 -0.32
N PHE A 153 1.65 12.86 0.69
CA PHE A 153 1.97 11.44 0.61
C PHE A 153 1.10 10.68 -0.41
N ASP A 154 -0.18 11.02 -0.50
CA ASP A 154 -1.11 10.36 -1.42
C ASP A 154 -0.75 10.69 -2.87
N HIS A 155 -0.29 11.90 -3.14
CA HIS A 155 0.21 12.33 -4.43
C HIS A 155 1.47 11.56 -4.81
N ILE A 156 2.42 11.40 -3.87
CA ILE A 156 3.64 10.61 -4.09
C ILE A 156 3.27 9.16 -4.41
N LEU A 157 2.44 8.50 -3.59
CA LEU A 157 2.03 7.11 -3.84
C LEU A 157 1.28 6.94 -5.17
N LYS A 158 0.41 7.89 -5.51
CA LYS A 158 -0.30 7.89 -6.80
C LYS A 158 0.70 8.01 -7.95
N ARG A 159 1.72 8.85 -7.82
CA ARG A 159 2.75 9.03 -8.85
C ARG A 159 3.64 7.79 -8.97
N VAL A 160 4.04 7.18 -7.86
CA VAL A 160 4.78 5.90 -7.84
C VAL A 160 3.97 4.80 -8.55
N THR A 161 2.67 4.68 -8.25
CA THR A 161 1.78 3.71 -8.90
C THR A 161 1.71 3.93 -10.41
N GLN A 162 1.65 5.19 -10.84
CA GLN A 162 1.64 5.55 -12.27
C GLN A 162 2.95 5.23 -12.97
N ILE A 163 4.09 5.43 -12.30
CA ILE A 163 5.41 5.07 -12.80
C ILE A 163 5.51 3.55 -12.96
N GLU A 164 5.10 2.80 -11.93
CA GLU A 164 5.07 1.32 -11.95
C GLU A 164 4.15 0.80 -13.07
N ASP A 165 2.98 1.39 -13.25
CA ASP A 165 2.06 1.06 -14.35
C ASP A 165 2.69 1.34 -15.72
N GLY A 166 3.45 2.43 -15.84
CA GLY A 166 4.18 2.79 -17.05
C GLY A 166 5.25 1.76 -17.40
N LEU A 167 6.04 1.33 -16.42
CA LEU A 167 7.04 0.28 -16.58
C LEU A 167 6.36 -1.03 -16.98
N PHE A 168 5.34 -1.46 -16.24
CA PHE A 168 4.59 -2.68 -16.53
C PHE A 168 4.06 -2.69 -17.97
N ARG A 169 3.42 -1.61 -18.43
CA ARG A 169 2.92 -1.54 -19.82
C ARG A 169 4.04 -1.65 -20.83
N SER A 170 5.17 -1.00 -20.58
CA SER A 170 6.33 -1.03 -21.49
C SER A 170 6.92 -2.44 -21.62
N VAL A 171 7.02 -3.17 -20.50
CA VAL A 171 7.46 -4.57 -20.46
C VAL A 171 6.42 -5.47 -21.11
N PHE A 172 5.15 -5.35 -20.70
CA PHE A 172 4.07 -6.23 -21.15
C PHE A 172 3.79 -6.11 -22.65
N ASN A 173 3.89 -4.90 -23.22
CA ASN A 173 3.69 -4.70 -24.66
C ASN A 173 4.77 -5.33 -25.53
N ARG A 174 5.98 -5.53 -24.99
CA ARG A 174 7.10 -6.19 -25.68
C ARG A 174 7.01 -7.72 -25.63
N LEU A 175 6.15 -8.28 -24.78
CA LEU A 175 5.94 -9.72 -24.71
C LEU A 175 5.27 -10.24 -25.98
N GLU A 176 5.69 -11.42 -26.40
CA GLU A 176 4.98 -12.22 -27.39
C GLU A 176 3.57 -12.59 -26.91
N GLU A 177 2.64 -12.75 -27.85
CA GLU A 177 1.24 -13.00 -27.54
C GLU A 177 1.03 -14.30 -26.75
N GLU A 178 1.89 -15.30 -26.97
CA GLU A 178 1.87 -16.56 -26.24
C GLU A 178 2.23 -16.36 -24.75
N LYS A 179 3.24 -15.54 -24.45
CA LYS A 179 3.61 -15.16 -23.08
C LYS A 179 2.51 -14.33 -22.40
N LYS A 180 1.88 -13.40 -23.12
CA LYS A 180 0.74 -12.63 -22.58
C LYS A 180 -0.41 -13.55 -22.16
N ARG A 181 -0.80 -14.48 -23.04
CA ARG A 181 -1.83 -15.50 -22.74
C ARG A 181 -1.44 -16.41 -21.58
N TYR A 182 -0.16 -16.76 -21.45
CA TYR A 182 0.35 -17.51 -20.30
C TYR A 182 0.09 -16.77 -18.98
N TYR A 183 0.41 -15.47 -18.91
CA TYR A 183 0.18 -14.66 -17.72
C TYR A 183 -1.30 -14.50 -17.38
N GLU A 184 -2.15 -14.30 -18.38
CA GLU A 184 -3.60 -14.23 -18.18
C GLU A 184 -4.17 -15.53 -17.60
N LYS A 185 -3.76 -16.69 -18.15
CA LYS A 185 -4.17 -18.00 -17.63
C LYS A 185 -3.67 -18.24 -16.20
N LYS A 186 -2.44 -17.83 -15.88
CA LYS A 186 -1.86 -17.95 -14.53
C LYS A 186 -2.63 -17.09 -13.52
N ALA A 187 -2.99 -15.86 -13.90
CA ALA A 187 -3.84 -14.99 -13.10
C ALA A 187 -5.27 -15.55 -12.94
N ASP A 188 -5.88 -16.07 -14.01
CA ASP A 188 -7.21 -16.69 -13.94
C ASP A 188 -7.25 -17.91 -13.02
N LYS A 189 -6.26 -18.80 -13.10
CA LYS A 189 -6.13 -19.95 -12.18
C LYS A 189 -6.04 -19.51 -10.72
N THR A 190 -5.30 -18.43 -10.46
CA THR A 190 -5.17 -17.85 -9.11
C THR A 190 -6.50 -17.27 -8.63
N LEU A 191 -7.27 -16.65 -9.53
CA LEU A 191 -8.58 -16.08 -9.23
C LEU A 191 -9.70 -17.10 -9.11
N THR A 192 -9.60 -18.30 -9.68
CA THR A 192 -10.69 -19.30 -9.67
C THR A 192 -11.24 -19.57 -8.27
N ARG A 193 -10.38 -19.50 -7.24
CA ARG A 193 -10.78 -19.69 -5.82
C ARG A 193 -11.58 -18.52 -5.23
N PHE A 194 -11.53 -17.35 -5.84
CA PHE A 194 -12.08 -16.09 -5.31
C PHE A 194 -13.25 -15.53 -6.16
N LYS A 195 -13.42 -16.02 -7.41
CA LYS A 195 -14.46 -15.53 -8.35
C LYS A 195 -15.90 -15.69 -7.84
N ALA A 196 -16.19 -16.72 -7.03
CA ALA A 196 -17.56 -17.04 -6.62
C ALA A 196 -18.24 -15.95 -5.77
N ASN A 197 -17.46 -15.09 -5.09
CA ASN A 197 -17.98 -14.12 -4.12
C ASN A 197 -17.64 -12.66 -4.48
N MET A 198 -17.12 -12.40 -5.69
CA MET A 198 -16.66 -11.07 -6.09
C MET A 198 -17.52 -10.46 -7.20
N PRO A 199 -17.84 -9.16 -7.12
CA PRO A 199 -18.43 -8.43 -8.23
C PRO A 199 -17.52 -8.47 -9.47
N GLU A 200 -18.10 -8.52 -10.67
CA GLU A 200 -17.35 -8.63 -11.93
C GLU A 200 -16.29 -7.53 -12.09
N LYS A 201 -16.59 -6.28 -11.69
CA LYS A 201 -15.63 -5.17 -11.70
C LYS A 201 -14.43 -5.41 -10.77
N ALA A 202 -14.65 -6.05 -9.62
CA ALA A 202 -13.60 -6.39 -8.67
C ALA A 202 -12.74 -7.57 -9.17
N ILE A 203 -13.34 -8.52 -9.88
CA ILE A 203 -12.61 -9.62 -10.54
C ILE A 203 -11.66 -9.06 -11.58
N GLN A 204 -12.12 -8.15 -12.45
CA GLN A 204 -11.30 -7.57 -13.51
C GLN A 204 -10.16 -6.71 -12.97
N SER A 205 -10.42 -5.88 -11.94
CA SER A 205 -9.37 -5.06 -11.31
C SER A 205 -8.32 -5.93 -10.60
N THR A 206 -8.75 -6.99 -9.91
CA THR A 206 -7.86 -7.95 -9.24
C THR A 206 -7.05 -8.74 -10.25
N LYS A 207 -7.65 -9.16 -11.37
CA LYS A 207 -6.95 -9.85 -12.47
C LYS A 207 -5.81 -9.00 -13.01
N ARG A 208 -6.07 -7.72 -13.28
CA ARG A 208 -5.04 -6.79 -13.76
C ARG A 208 -3.88 -6.63 -12.77
N LYS A 209 -4.19 -6.47 -11.48
CA LYS A 209 -3.17 -6.39 -10.41
C LYS A 209 -2.34 -7.68 -10.30
N LEU A 210 -2.98 -8.84 -10.42
CA LEU A 210 -2.30 -10.13 -10.39
C LEU A 210 -1.39 -10.33 -11.60
N ILE A 211 -1.87 -10.02 -12.82
CA ILE A 211 -1.03 -10.08 -14.04
C ILE A 211 0.19 -9.18 -13.85
N LYS A 212 -0.01 -7.94 -13.40
CA LYS A 212 1.08 -7.00 -13.11
C LYS A 212 2.09 -7.60 -12.13
N SER A 213 1.63 -8.09 -10.99
CA SER A 213 2.49 -8.68 -9.96
C SER A 213 3.27 -9.90 -10.46
N ILE A 214 2.63 -10.77 -11.25
CA ILE A 214 3.28 -11.97 -11.80
C ILE A 214 4.34 -11.57 -12.83
N VAL A 215 4.02 -10.65 -13.73
CA VAL A 215 4.96 -10.20 -14.77
C VAL A 215 6.16 -9.51 -14.14
N LEU A 216 5.96 -8.56 -13.22
CA LEU A 216 7.08 -7.89 -12.54
C LEU A 216 7.99 -8.90 -11.84
N ARG A 217 7.42 -9.92 -11.17
CA ARG A 217 8.20 -10.97 -10.51
C ARG A 217 8.96 -11.87 -11.49
N ASP A 218 8.35 -12.27 -12.59
CA ASP A 218 8.99 -13.12 -13.60
C ASP A 218 10.17 -12.39 -14.30
N PHE A 219 10.22 -11.06 -14.23
CA PHE A 219 11.31 -10.21 -14.71
C PHE A 219 12.23 -9.69 -13.58
N ASP A 220 12.13 -10.26 -12.38
CA ASP A 220 12.87 -9.85 -11.17
C ASP A 220 12.75 -8.35 -10.81
N LEU A 221 11.71 -7.67 -11.31
CA LEU A 221 11.46 -6.26 -11.03
C LEU A 221 10.93 -6.07 -9.60
N PRO A 222 11.46 -5.09 -8.86
CA PRO A 222 11.06 -4.90 -7.48
C PRO A 222 9.66 -4.34 -7.37
N PRO A 223 8.96 -4.57 -6.23
CA PRO A 223 7.70 -3.91 -5.97
C PRO A 223 7.94 -2.40 -5.81
N PHE A 224 7.10 -1.56 -6.42
CA PHE A 224 7.21 -0.11 -6.31
C PHE A 224 6.54 0.40 -5.03
N ASN A 225 6.97 -0.13 -3.89
CA ASN A 225 6.51 0.32 -2.58
C ASN A 225 7.68 0.97 -1.83
N PRO A 226 7.74 2.31 -1.76
CA PRO A 226 8.84 3.04 -1.10
C PRO A 226 8.85 2.89 0.43
N LEU A 227 7.94 2.10 1.01
CA LEU A 227 7.82 1.87 2.46
C LEU A 227 8.36 0.51 2.91
N ILE A 228 8.93 -0.30 2.02
CA ILE A 228 9.51 -1.64 2.27
C ILE A 228 11.04 -1.56 2.12
#